data_AF-A0A1P8F5N1-F1
#
_entry.id   AF-A0A1P8F5N1-F1
#
_cell.length_a   1.000
_cell.length_b   1.000
_cell.length_c   1.000
_cell.angle_alpha   90.00
_cell.angle_beta   90.00
_cell.angle_gamma   90.00
#
_symmetry.space_group_name_H-M   'P 1'
#
loop_
_entity.id
_entity.type
_entity.pdbx_description
1 polymer ?
#
loop_
_entity_poly.entity_id
_entity_poly.type
_entity_poly.pdbx_seq_one_letter_code
_entity_poly.pdbx_strand_id
1 'polypeptide(L)'
;MAIELLWLTTGLVFVVLGYYEWNKSSKKIEHFRQTPRPQREDMHFEVRIMGQDIDQPITDFVEDFNGYLDTLNEANRNERRIASVGFYLAAFTSFLSLVIGKLSI
;
A
#
# COMPACT_ATOMS: atom_id res chain seq x y z
N MET A 1 35.32 -10.94 -14.97
CA MET A 1 35.27 -10.10 -13.76
C MET A 1 34.33 -8.90 -13.85
N ALA A 2 34.57 -7.90 -14.71
CA ALA A 2 33.74 -6.67 -14.71
C ALA A 2 32.25 -6.91 -15.00
N ILE A 3 31.93 -7.76 -15.99
CA ILE A 3 30.55 -8.11 -16.35
C ILE A 3 29.84 -8.91 -15.25
N GLU A 4 30.57 -9.78 -14.55
CA GLU A 4 30.00 -10.58 -13.45
C GLU A 4 29.65 -9.69 -12.26
N LEU A 5 30.51 -8.72 -11.92
CA LEU A 5 30.22 -7.72 -10.89
C LEU A 5 28.98 -6.88 -11.26
N LEU A 6 28.81 -6.52 -12.53
CA LEU A 6 27.65 -5.77 -12.99
C LEU A 6 26.34 -6.54 -12.81
N TRP A 7 26.28 -7.80 -13.23
CA TRP A 7 25.06 -8.59 -13.07
C TRP A 7 24.76 -8.93 -11.61
N LEU A 8 25.78 -9.15 -10.79
CA LEU A 8 25.61 -9.43 -9.36
C LEU A 8 25.08 -8.20 -8.62
N THR A 9 25.64 -7.02 -8.87
CA THR A 9 25.17 -5.77 -8.26
C THR A 9 23.77 -5.40 -8.73
N THR A 10 23.48 -5.57 -10.03
CA THR A 10 22.14 -5.33 -10.59
C THR A 10 21.10 -6.27 -9.98
N GLY A 11 21.40 -7.56 -9.88
CA GLY A 11 20.52 -8.54 -9.23
C GLY A 11 20.24 -8.18 -7.77
N LEU A 12 21.27 -7.77 -7.03
CA LEU A 12 21.14 -7.35 -5.62
C LEU A 12 20.25 -6.12 -5.49
N VAL A 13 20.43 -5.10 -6.34
CA VAL A 13 19.58 -3.90 -6.35
C VAL A 13 18.12 -4.28 -6.58
N PHE A 14 17.83 -5.14 -7.56
CA PHE A 14 16.46 -5.57 -7.84
C PHE A 14 15.85 -6.40 -6.71
N VAL A 15 16.62 -7.24 -6.02
CA VAL A 15 16.12 -7.94 -4.82
C VAL A 15 15.73 -6.94 -3.72
N VAL A 16 16.58 -5.94 -3.46
CA VAL A 16 16.29 -4.90 -2.44
C VAL A 16 15.04 -4.10 -2.81
N LEU A 17 14.90 -3.69 -4.06
CA LEU A 17 13.72 -2.97 -4.55
C LEU A 17 12.45 -3.84 -4.48
N GLY A 18 12.53 -5.10 -4.89
CA GLY A 18 11.43 -6.06 -4.80
C GLY A 18 10.97 -6.27 -3.35
N TYR A 19 11.91 -6.42 -2.42
CA TYR A 19 11.60 -6.52 -0.99
C TYR A 19 10.96 -5.25 -0.43
N TYR A 20 11.47 -4.08 -0.83
CA TYR A 20 10.95 -2.80 -0.38
C TYR A 20 9.50 -2.57 -0.83
N GLU A 21 9.20 -2.83 -2.11
CA GLU A 21 7.83 -2.70 -2.64
C GLU A 21 6.88 -3.75 -2.05
N TRP A 22 7.37 -4.96 -1.80
CA TRP A 22 6.60 -5.98 -1.08
C TRP A 22 6.21 -5.52 0.33
N ASN A 23 7.16 -5.00 1.11
CA ASN A 23 6.89 -4.49 2.45
C ASN A 23 5.91 -3.31 2.44
N LYS A 24 6.05 -2.42 1.46
CA LYS A 24 5.14 -1.31 1.22
C LYS A 24 3.72 -1.75 0.82
N SER A 25 3.57 -2.90 0.18
CA SER A 25 2.25 -3.44 -0.20
C SER A 25 1.41 -3.89 1.01
N SER A 26 2.05 -4.14 2.15
CA SER A 26 1.36 -4.53 3.39
C SER A 26 0.91 -3.35 4.24
N LYS A 27 1.33 -2.11 3.91
CA LYS A 27 0.92 -0.91 4.65
C LYS A 27 -0.42 -0.42 4.12
N LYS A 28 -1.36 -0.17 5.03
CA LYS A 28 -2.67 0.42 4.75
C LYS A 28 -2.75 1.80 5.41
N ILE A 29 -3.41 2.73 4.74
CA ILE A 29 -3.87 3.97 5.35
C ILE A 29 -5.02 3.60 6.28
N GLU A 30 -4.95 4.02 7.54
CA GLU A 30 -6.01 3.77 8.50
C GLU A 30 -7.26 4.60 8.18
N HIS A 31 -8.42 4.02 8.49
CA HIS A 31 -9.69 4.71 8.39
C HIS A 31 -9.75 5.92 9.32
N PHE A 32 -10.41 6.97 8.85
CA PHE A 32 -10.73 8.12 9.67
C PHE A 32 -11.73 7.69 10.76
N ARG A 33 -11.35 7.89 12.03
CA ARG A 33 -12.24 7.66 13.17
C ARG A 33 -12.90 8.97 13.55
N GLN A 34 -14.22 9.02 13.52
CA GLN A 34 -14.93 10.11 14.17
C GLN A 34 -14.72 10.03 15.67
N THR A 35 -14.38 11.15 16.29
CA THR A 35 -14.44 11.26 17.75
C THR A 35 -15.91 11.50 18.11
N PRO A 36 -16.58 10.58 18.80
CA PRO A 36 -17.97 10.80 19.20
C PRO A 36 -18.02 12.05 20.09
N ARG A 37 -19.02 12.90 19.87
CA ARG A 37 -19.28 14.02 20.79
C ARG A 37 -19.46 13.45 22.20
N PRO A 38 -18.91 14.09 23.25
CA PRO A 38 -19.18 13.68 24.62
C PRO A 38 -20.67 13.81 24.89
N GLN A 39 -21.39 12.69 24.87
CA GLN A 39 -22.76 12.61 25.34
C GLN A 39 -22.67 12.66 26.87
N ARG A 40 -23.32 13.65 27.50
CA ARG A 40 -23.63 13.51 28.93
C ARG A 40 -24.54 12.29 29.05
N GLU A 41 -24.19 11.36 29.94
CA GLU A 41 -24.89 10.07 30.15
C GLU A 41 -26.42 10.21 30.34
N ASP A 42 -26.90 11.41 30.68
CA ASP A 42 -28.30 11.70 30.98
C ASP A 42 -29.11 12.23 29.78
N MET A 43 -28.49 12.45 28.61
CA MET A 43 -29.11 13.15 27.48
C MET A 43 -28.67 12.59 26.11
N HIS A 44 -29.39 11.57 25.63
CA HIS A 44 -29.44 11.24 24.21
C HIS A 44 -30.25 12.32 23.47
N PHE A 45 -29.63 13.46 23.19
CA PHE A 45 -30.19 14.44 22.27
C PHE A 45 -29.67 14.16 20.86
N GLU A 46 -30.49 13.56 19.99
CA GLU A 46 -30.37 13.80 18.55
C GLU A 46 -30.58 15.30 18.34
N VAL A 47 -29.49 16.04 18.11
CA VAL A 47 -29.57 17.48 17.87
C VAL A 47 -30.09 17.67 16.46
N ARG A 48 -31.42 17.71 16.32
CA ARG A 48 -32.10 18.04 15.07
C ARG A 48 -32.28 19.54 14.97
N ILE A 49 -31.49 20.21 14.14
CA ILE A 49 -31.77 21.61 13.78
C ILE A 49 -32.72 21.59 12.59
N MET A 50 -33.89 22.20 12.74
CA MET A 50 -34.96 22.20 11.72
C MET A 50 -35.40 20.80 11.25
N GLY A 51 -35.35 19.80 12.14
CA GLY A 51 -35.78 18.43 11.84
C GLY A 51 -34.74 17.57 11.11
N GLN A 52 -33.55 18.12 10.85
CA GLN A 52 -32.46 17.41 10.18
C GLN A 52 -31.37 17.02 11.19
N ASP A 53 -30.93 15.77 11.16
CA ASP A 53 -29.80 15.28 11.96
C ASP A 53 -28.50 15.92 11.44
N ILE A 54 -27.80 16.64 12.31
CA ILE A 54 -26.57 17.38 11.95
C ILE A 54 -25.37 16.45 11.88
N ASP A 55 -25.42 15.31 12.57
CA ASP A 55 -24.31 14.37 12.63
C ASP A 55 -24.36 13.41 11.42
N GLN A 56 -25.51 13.30 10.76
CA GLN A 56 -25.70 12.45 9.58
C GLN A 56 -24.86 12.87 8.37
N PRO A 57 -24.80 14.15 7.93
CA PRO A 57 -23.90 14.57 6.86
C PRO A 57 -22.40 14.30 7.16
N ILE A 58 -22.00 14.37 8.43
CA ILE A 58 -20.61 14.10 8.84
C ILE A 58 -20.35 12.59 8.78
N THR A 59 -21.34 11.78 9.17
CA THR A 59 -21.32 10.31 9.06
C THR A 59 -21.20 9.87 7.62
N ASP A 60 -22.07 10.38 6.74
CA ASP A 60 -22.07 10.09 5.32
C ASP A 60 -20.71 10.46 4.68
N PHE A 61 -20.19 11.65 5.02
CA PHE A 61 -18.87 12.07 4.55
C PHE A 61 -17.74 11.13 5.00
N VAL A 62 -17.75 10.66 6.25
CA VAL A 62 -16.71 9.76 6.75
C VAL A 62 -16.83 8.38 6.13
N GLU A 63 -18.04 7.89 5.90
CA GLU A 63 -18.27 6.64 5.18
C GLU A 63 -17.72 6.72 3.75
N ASP A 64 -18.07 7.75 3.00
CA ASP A 64 -17.58 7.99 1.65
C ASP A 64 -16.05 8.13 1.60
N PHE A 65 -15.48 8.90 2.53
CA PHE A 65 -14.03 9.09 2.62
C PHE A 65 -13.30 7.79 2.95
N ASN A 66 -13.83 6.99 3.87
CA ASN A 66 -13.28 5.70 4.23
C ASN A 66 -13.38 4.69 3.06
N GLY A 67 -14.48 4.70 2.32
CA GLY A 67 -14.63 3.91 1.09
C GLY A 67 -13.61 4.29 0.01
N TYR A 68 -13.32 5.58 -0.14
CA TYR A 68 -12.23 6.06 -0.99
C TYR A 68 -10.87 5.54 -0.52
N LEU A 69 -10.58 5.59 0.79
CA LEU A 69 -9.34 5.07 1.36
C LEU A 69 -9.18 3.56 1.13
N ASP A 70 -10.26 2.77 1.22
CA ASP A 70 -10.22 1.33 0.94
C ASP A 70 -9.86 1.05 -0.52
N THR A 71 -10.49 1.78 -1.45
CA THR A 71 -10.18 1.67 -2.89
C THR A 71 -8.73 2.03 -3.16
N LEU A 72 -8.23 3.11 -2.55
CA LEU A 72 -6.84 3.54 -2.69
C LEU A 72 -5.85 2.53 -2.09
N ASN A 73 -6.19 1.94 -0.94
CA ASN A 73 -5.38 0.91 -0.29
C ASN A 73 -5.30 -0.35 -1.15
N GLU A 74 -6.41 -0.77 -1.76
CA GLU A 74 -6.44 -1.93 -2.65
C GLU A 74 -5.64 -1.69 -3.93
N ALA A 75 -5.82 -0.54 -4.58
CA ALA A 75 -5.06 -0.14 -5.76
C ALA A 75 -3.54 -0.11 -5.46
N ASN A 76 -3.14 0.58 -4.39
CA ASN A 76 -1.75 0.65 -3.96
C ASN A 76 -1.15 -0.74 -3.67
N ARG A 77 -1.92 -1.62 -3.02
CA ARG A 77 -1.46 -2.98 -2.72
C ARG A 77 -1.23 -3.77 -4.01
N ASN A 78 -2.14 -3.68 -4.96
CA ASN A 78 -2.02 -4.40 -6.23
C ASN A 78 -0.86 -3.87 -7.08
N GLU A 79 -0.74 -2.55 -7.24
CA GLU A 79 0.36 -1.93 -7.97
C GLU A 79 1.73 -2.30 -7.38
N ARG A 80 1.87 -2.21 -6.05
CA ARG A 80 3.13 -2.54 -5.35
C ARG A 80 3.47 -4.01 -5.43
N ARG A 81 2.47 -4.90 -5.42
CA ARG A 81 2.68 -6.34 -5.65
C ARG A 81 3.18 -6.60 -7.05
N ILE A 82 2.54 -6.03 -8.07
CA ILE A 82 2.97 -6.18 -9.47
C ILE A 82 4.40 -5.66 -9.65
N ALA A 83 4.72 -4.48 -9.09
CA ALA A 83 6.07 -3.93 -9.11
C ALA A 83 7.08 -4.87 -8.42
N SER A 84 6.75 -5.42 -7.24
CA SER A 84 7.63 -6.35 -6.52
C SER A 84 7.93 -7.61 -7.33
N VAL A 85 6.92 -8.19 -7.99
CA VAL A 85 7.09 -9.36 -8.87
C VAL A 85 7.99 -9.01 -10.05
N GLY A 86 7.79 -7.85 -10.67
CA GLY A 86 8.65 -7.36 -11.75
C GLY A 86 10.12 -7.26 -11.34
N PHE A 87 10.39 -6.71 -10.15
CA PHE A 87 11.75 -6.64 -9.62
C PHE A 87 12.36 -8.02 -9.34
N TYR A 88 11.60 -8.96 -8.79
CA TYR A 88 12.10 -10.32 -8.59
C TYR A 88 12.39 -11.05 -9.91
N LEU A 89 11.58 -10.84 -10.95
CA LEU A 89 11.85 -11.36 -12.29
C LEU A 89 13.13 -10.75 -12.90
N ALA A 90 13.35 -9.45 -12.71
CA ALA A 90 14.57 -8.79 -13.16
C ALA A 90 15.81 -9.28 -12.41
N ALA A 91 15.70 -9.50 -11.09
CA ALA A 91 16.75 -10.11 -10.28
C ALA A 91 17.08 -11.53 -10.76
N PHE A 92 16.06 -12.36 -10.99
CA PHE A 92 16.21 -13.71 -11.51
C PHE A 92 16.90 -13.72 -12.88
N THR A 93 16.51 -12.82 -13.79
CA THR A 93 17.14 -12.67 -15.11
C THR A 93 18.60 -12.26 -15.00
N SER A 94 18.93 -11.37 -14.06
CA SER A 94 20.32 -10.95 -13.81
C SER A 94 21.18 -12.12 -13.31
N PHE A 95 20.66 -12.94 -12.40
CA PHE A 95 21.36 -14.14 -11.94
C PHE A 95 21.47 -15.23 -13.02
N LEU A 96 20.46 -15.41 -13.87
CA LEU A 96 20.57 -16.28 -15.03
C LEU A 96 21.68 -15.84 -15.97
N SER A 97 21.79 -14.53 -16.23
CA SER A 97 22.86 -13.98 -17.08
C SER A 97 24.25 -14.27 -16.51
N LEU A 98 24.41 -14.23 -15.18
CA LEU A 98 25.66 -14.65 -14.52
C LEU A 98 26.00 -16.11 -14.78
N VAL A 99 25.04 -17.01 -14.62
CA VAL A 99 25.25 -18.45 -14.78
C VAL A 99 25.56 -18.78 -16.23
N ILE A 100 24.82 -18.20 -17.19
CA ILE A 100 25.07 -18.40 -18.62
C ILE A 100 26.44 -17.83 -19.00
N GLY A 101 26.79 -16.63 -18.53
CA GLY A 101 28.09 -16.02 -18.79
C GLY A 101 29.26 -16.85 -18.26
N LYS A 102 29.08 -17.57 -17.14
CA LYS A 102 30.05 -18.53 -16.60
C LYS A 102 30.16 -19.82 -17.40
N LEU A 103 29.07 -20.28 -18.01
CA LEU A 103 29.00 -21.54 -18.78
C LEU A 103 29.47 -21.39 -20.23
N SER A 104 29.45 -20.18 -20.78
CA SER A 104 29.91 -19.88 -22.15
C SER A 104 31.40 -19.53 -22.27
N ILE A 105 32.15 -19.52 -21.16
CA ILE A 105 33.60 -19.32 -21.09
C ILE A 105 34.25 -20.65 -20.70
#